data_AF-A0A0N4T649-F1
#
_entry.id   AF-A0A0N4T649-F1
#
_cell.length_a   1.000
_cell.length_b   1.000
_cell.length_c   1.000
_cell.angle_alpha   90.00
_cell.angle_beta   90.00
_cell.angle_gamma   90.00
#
_symmetry.space_group_name_H-M   'P 1'
#
loop_
_entity.id
_entity.type
_entity.pdbx_description
1 polymer ?
#
loop_
_entity_poly.entity_id
_entity_poly.type
_entity_poly.pdbx_seq_one_letter_code
_entity_poly.pdbx_strand_id
1 'polypeptide(L)'
;MTRFHINEYMMFLRTAAPNNLKQFNKQMLKFNVGEDCSVFDALFEFCQISCGGSLGGFFYTTDRVMTCSFHKYGNFSLGTGGLKDTGAGRGKYYAVNIMERVMETFQLCAVVLQNGADSLNDDRLGTFNLTLRGGYTPRNVARCWTYETSIAIDMEVSNDLPYNYYFESFGPHYRLHIDPSNANNENTPEFLRKIQSDGENLRHLPHVLGVQMQSVGDESFTTRCLNVEEGDRDNANPDVRLHRKG
;
A
#
# COMPACT_ATOMS: atom_id res chain seq x y z
N MET A 1 12.12 1.22 9.67
CA MET A 1 12.79 -0.02 9.20
C MET A 1 13.29 -0.92 10.35
N THR A 2 14.39 -0.63 11.06
CA THR A 2 15.01 -1.51 12.09
C THR A 2 14.11 -1.90 13.28
N ARG A 3 13.02 -1.17 13.55
CA ARG A 3 11.99 -1.57 14.53
C ARG A 3 11.19 -2.82 14.13
N PHE A 4 11.28 -3.27 12.89
CA PHE A 4 10.49 -4.38 12.33
C PHE A 4 11.33 -5.43 11.58
N HIS A 5 12.42 -5.01 10.91
CA HIS A 5 13.32 -5.91 10.20
C HIS A 5 14.58 -6.25 11.00
N ILE A 6 15.04 -7.49 10.89
CA ILE A 6 16.28 -7.94 11.54
C ILE A 6 17.51 -7.15 11.04
N ASN A 7 18.44 -6.87 11.96
CA ASN A 7 19.63 -6.06 11.68
C ASN A 7 20.49 -6.61 10.53
N GLU A 8 20.55 -7.92 10.34
CA GLU A 8 21.31 -8.56 9.25
C GLU A 8 20.75 -8.21 7.86
N TYR A 9 19.42 -8.24 7.70
CA TYR A 9 18.73 -7.82 6.47
C TYR A 9 18.88 -6.31 6.25
N MET A 10 18.79 -5.52 7.32
CA MET A 10 18.99 -4.08 7.27
C MET A 10 20.41 -3.67 6.87
N MET A 11 21.43 -4.44 7.29
CA MET A 11 22.81 -4.25 6.84
C MET A 11 23.02 -4.73 5.40
N PHE A 12 22.38 -5.83 5.00
CA PHE A 12 22.38 -6.28 3.60
C PHE A 12 21.79 -5.19 2.69
N LEU A 13 20.58 -4.68 2.94
CA LEU A 13 19.98 -3.62 2.11
C LEU A 13 20.87 -2.37 2.03
N ARG A 14 21.51 -1.98 3.14
CA ARG A 14 22.44 -0.83 3.20
C ARG A 14 23.76 -1.01 2.44
N THR A 15 24.11 -2.23 2.02
CA THR A 15 25.44 -2.54 1.46
C THR A 15 25.41 -3.28 0.13
N ALA A 16 24.31 -3.94 -0.22
CA ALA A 16 24.13 -4.60 -1.50
C ALA A 16 23.97 -3.57 -2.62
N ALA A 17 24.80 -3.69 -3.65
CA ALA A 17 24.74 -2.89 -4.87
C ALA A 17 25.06 -3.80 -6.08
N PRO A 18 24.61 -3.46 -7.31
CA PRO A 18 24.79 -4.30 -8.49
C PRO A 18 26.24 -4.76 -8.74
N ASN A 19 27.22 -3.94 -8.37
CA ASN A 19 28.65 -4.22 -8.53
C ASN A 19 29.22 -5.25 -7.52
N ASN A 20 28.54 -5.53 -6.40
CA ASN A 20 29.08 -6.33 -5.30
C ASN A 20 28.29 -7.61 -4.98
N LEU A 21 27.14 -7.84 -5.64
CA LEU A 21 26.21 -8.96 -5.38
C LEU A 21 26.86 -10.35 -5.26
N LYS A 22 27.93 -10.61 -6.03
CA LYS A 22 28.70 -11.88 -5.97
C LYS A 22 29.24 -12.22 -4.57
N GLN A 23 29.42 -11.23 -3.70
CA GLN A 23 29.85 -11.39 -2.31
C GLN A 23 28.68 -11.80 -1.38
N PHE A 24 27.44 -11.56 -1.80
CA PHE A 24 26.21 -11.69 -1.02
C PHE A 24 25.33 -12.88 -1.42
N ASN A 25 25.80 -13.81 -2.28
CA ASN A 25 25.01 -14.94 -2.79
C ASN A 25 24.22 -15.72 -1.70
N LYS A 26 24.78 -15.89 -0.49
CA LYS A 26 24.09 -16.56 0.62
C LYS A 26 22.97 -15.71 1.22
N GLN A 27 23.20 -14.40 1.35
CA GLN A 27 22.26 -13.41 1.85
C GLN A 27 21.13 -13.18 0.85
N MET A 28 21.42 -13.14 -0.44
CA MET A 28 20.42 -13.04 -1.52
C MET A 28 19.41 -14.21 -1.46
N LEU A 29 19.90 -15.46 -1.37
CA LEU A 29 19.06 -16.63 -1.16
C LEU A 29 18.27 -16.57 0.17
N LYS A 30 18.93 -16.17 1.26
CA LYS A 30 18.31 -16.07 2.60
C LYS A 30 17.21 -15.01 2.69
N PHE A 31 17.29 -13.95 1.89
CA PHE A 31 16.38 -12.80 1.93
C PHE A 31 15.46 -12.71 0.70
N ASN A 32 15.43 -13.73 -0.15
CA ASN A 32 14.65 -13.81 -1.39
C ASN A 32 14.87 -12.61 -2.34
N VAL A 33 16.14 -12.29 -2.60
CA VAL A 33 16.58 -11.20 -3.48
C VAL A 33 17.23 -11.81 -4.72
N GLY A 34 16.73 -11.46 -5.90
CA GLY A 34 16.98 -12.20 -7.14
C GLY A 34 16.25 -11.60 -8.34
N GLU A 35 15.45 -12.42 -9.04
CA GLU A 35 14.77 -12.06 -10.30
C GLU A 35 13.61 -11.09 -10.08
N ASP A 36 12.59 -11.48 -9.28
CA ASP A 36 11.45 -10.62 -8.95
C ASP A 36 11.83 -9.43 -8.04
N CYS A 37 12.78 -9.65 -7.13
CA CYS A 37 13.25 -8.68 -6.15
C CYS A 37 14.73 -8.35 -6.43
N SER A 38 14.98 -7.62 -7.50
CA SER A 38 16.35 -7.28 -7.94
C SER A 38 16.98 -6.13 -7.15
N VAL A 39 18.32 -6.12 -7.10
CA VAL A 39 19.08 -5.00 -6.51
C VAL A 39 19.47 -4.01 -7.59
N PHE A 40 19.15 -2.74 -7.36
CA PHE A 40 19.48 -1.60 -8.21
C PHE A 40 20.22 -0.53 -7.40
N ASP A 41 20.87 0.41 -8.08
CA ASP A 41 21.56 1.52 -7.42
C ASP A 41 20.56 2.41 -6.64
N ALA A 42 20.91 2.75 -5.40
CA ALA A 42 20.04 3.44 -4.44
C ALA A 42 18.78 2.66 -3.97
N LEU A 43 18.82 1.32 -4.00
CA LEU A 43 17.79 0.45 -3.40
C LEU A 43 17.48 0.82 -1.94
N PHE A 44 18.51 1.11 -1.12
CA PHE A 44 18.28 1.40 0.30
C PHE A 44 17.53 2.72 0.50
N GLU A 45 17.93 3.76 -0.22
CA GLU A 45 17.33 5.08 -0.23
C GLU A 45 15.88 5.02 -0.73
N PHE A 46 15.61 4.24 -1.80
CA PHE A 46 14.26 3.94 -2.24
C PHE A 46 13.43 3.27 -1.12
N CYS A 47 13.99 2.26 -0.44
CA CYS A 47 13.31 1.65 0.70
C CYS A 47 13.10 2.63 1.87
N GLN A 48 14.03 3.54 2.15
CA GLN A 48 13.85 4.57 3.19
C GLN A 48 12.65 5.49 2.89
N ILE A 49 12.46 5.87 1.62
CA ILE A 49 11.34 6.69 1.17
C ILE A 49 10.03 5.87 1.13
N SER A 50 10.10 4.59 0.78
CA SER A 50 8.92 3.73 0.50
C SER A 50 8.35 2.96 1.71
N CYS A 51 9.09 2.83 2.82
CA CYS A 51 8.76 1.92 3.95
C CYS A 51 7.48 2.28 4.78
N GLY A 52 6.64 3.20 4.33
CA GLY A 52 5.33 3.46 4.96
C GLY A 52 4.22 2.48 4.57
N GLY A 53 4.36 1.74 3.46
CA GLY A 53 3.20 1.20 2.73
C GLY A 53 2.70 -0.23 3.02
N SER A 54 3.39 -1.08 3.79
CA SER A 54 3.03 -2.52 3.85
C SER A 54 3.29 -3.18 5.20
N LEU A 55 2.22 -3.58 5.89
CA LEU A 55 2.28 -4.16 7.26
C LEU A 55 1.39 -5.40 7.49
N GLY A 56 0.57 -5.82 6.52
CA GLY A 56 -0.52 -6.79 6.74
C GLY A 56 -0.14 -8.09 7.46
N GLY A 57 0.92 -8.78 6.99
CA GLY A 57 1.37 -10.04 7.59
C GLY A 57 1.93 -9.93 9.01
N PHE A 58 2.37 -8.75 9.45
CA PHE A 58 2.92 -8.55 10.79
C PHE A 58 1.84 -8.50 11.89
N PHE A 59 0.59 -8.21 11.54
CA PHE A 59 -0.51 -8.05 12.49
C PHE A 59 -1.34 -9.33 12.72
N TYR A 60 -1.00 -10.44 12.05
CA TYR A 60 -1.75 -11.69 12.07
C TYR A 60 -2.00 -12.29 13.47
N THR A 61 -1.29 -11.83 14.51
CA THR A 61 -1.43 -12.30 15.90
C THR A 61 -1.91 -11.25 16.91
N THR A 62 -2.24 -10.01 16.48
CA THR A 62 -2.73 -8.95 17.38
C THR A 62 -4.17 -8.51 17.08
N ASP A 63 -4.87 -8.16 18.15
CA ASP A 63 -6.19 -7.52 18.18
C ASP A 63 -6.13 -5.98 18.04
N ARG A 64 -4.92 -5.40 18.00
CA ARG A 64 -4.74 -3.94 17.97
C ARG A 64 -4.80 -3.31 16.58
N VAL A 65 -4.72 -4.12 15.52
CA VAL A 65 -4.82 -3.66 14.13
C VAL A 65 -5.62 -4.68 13.34
N MET A 66 -6.74 -4.25 12.77
CA MET A 66 -7.49 -5.04 11.81
C MET A 66 -6.90 -4.86 10.41
N THR A 67 -6.70 -5.95 9.67
CA THR A 67 -6.25 -5.93 8.28
C THR A 67 -7.39 -6.35 7.36
N CYS A 68 -7.82 -5.44 6.48
CA CYS A 68 -8.79 -5.74 5.42
C CYS A 68 -8.08 -5.80 4.06
N SER A 69 -8.31 -6.85 3.27
CA SER A 69 -7.69 -7.01 1.95
C SER A 69 -8.68 -7.47 0.88
N PHE A 70 -8.48 -7.02 -0.36
CA PHE A 70 -9.18 -7.48 -1.55
C PHE A 70 -8.14 -7.77 -2.62
N HIS A 71 -8.12 -8.99 -3.15
CA HIS A 71 -7.07 -9.45 -4.06
C HIS A 71 -7.53 -10.66 -4.87
N LYS A 72 -6.81 -10.96 -5.97
CA LYS A 72 -7.02 -12.18 -6.76
C LYS A 72 -6.53 -13.40 -5.98
N TYR A 73 -7.43 -14.34 -5.70
CA TYR A 73 -7.13 -15.58 -4.97
C TYR A 73 -7.24 -16.81 -5.89
N GLY A 74 -6.29 -17.76 -5.79
CA GLY A 74 -6.20 -18.94 -6.65
C GLY A 74 -4.77 -19.14 -7.17
N ASN A 75 -4.62 -19.49 -8.46
CA ASN A 75 -3.32 -19.62 -9.13
C ASN A 75 -2.68 -18.24 -9.40
N PHE A 76 -2.31 -17.53 -8.34
CA PHE A 76 -1.67 -16.21 -8.38
C PHE A 76 -0.58 -16.10 -7.30
N SER A 77 0.40 -15.22 -7.51
CA SER A 77 1.82 -15.42 -7.16
C SER A 77 2.21 -15.51 -5.68
N LEU A 78 1.26 -15.46 -4.74
CA LEU A 78 1.54 -15.44 -3.29
C LEU A 78 0.85 -16.56 -2.49
N GLY A 79 -0.22 -17.18 -3.00
CA GLY A 79 -0.89 -18.34 -2.36
C GLY A 79 -1.55 -18.11 -0.98
N THR A 80 -1.56 -16.88 -0.46
CA THR A 80 -2.09 -16.49 0.86
C THR A 80 -3.27 -15.53 0.74
N GLY A 81 -4.11 -15.42 1.77
CA GLY A 81 -5.21 -14.45 1.87
C GLY A 81 -6.60 -15.05 1.71
N GLY A 82 -6.72 -16.38 1.81
CA GLY A 82 -7.99 -17.07 1.59
C GLY A 82 -9.06 -16.73 2.64
N LEU A 83 -10.31 -17.10 2.36
CA LEU A 83 -11.47 -16.90 3.26
C LEU A 83 -11.30 -17.49 4.68
N LYS A 84 -10.28 -18.34 4.91
CA LYS A 84 -9.96 -18.96 6.20
C LYS A 84 -8.80 -18.28 6.93
N ASP A 85 -8.04 -17.40 6.26
CA ASP A 85 -6.84 -16.72 6.77
C ASP A 85 -7.23 -15.55 7.68
N THR A 86 -7.82 -15.91 8.82
CA THR A 86 -8.55 -15.02 9.74
C THR A 86 -7.71 -14.52 10.90
N GLY A 87 -6.39 -14.73 10.87
CA GLY A 87 -5.49 -14.44 11.99
C GLY A 87 -5.38 -15.60 12.99
N ALA A 88 -4.48 -15.45 13.97
CA ALA A 88 -4.17 -16.48 14.96
C ALA A 88 -4.01 -15.89 16.38
N GLY A 89 -4.24 -16.70 17.41
CA GLY A 89 -4.15 -16.26 18.81
C GLY A 89 -5.11 -15.09 19.07
N ARG A 90 -4.60 -13.96 19.58
CA ARG A 90 -5.38 -12.74 19.81
C ARG A 90 -5.81 -12.03 18.52
N GLY A 91 -5.05 -12.18 17.44
CA GLY A 91 -5.38 -11.62 16.12
C GLY A 91 -6.42 -12.42 15.33
N LYS A 92 -6.97 -13.51 15.90
CA LYS A 92 -8.04 -14.25 15.24
C LYS A 92 -9.29 -13.38 15.13
N TYR A 93 -9.89 -13.36 13.95
CA TYR A 93 -10.97 -12.48 13.48
C TYR A 93 -10.56 -11.01 13.24
N TYR A 94 -9.27 -10.67 13.33
CA TYR A 94 -8.74 -9.34 12.97
C TYR A 94 -8.06 -9.30 11.58
N ALA A 95 -7.89 -10.44 10.90
CA ALA A 95 -7.69 -10.45 9.45
C ALA A 95 -9.01 -10.76 8.75
N VAL A 96 -9.41 -9.91 7.80
CA VAL A 96 -10.68 -9.98 7.07
C VAL A 96 -10.48 -9.64 5.60
N ASN A 97 -11.39 -10.10 4.74
CA ASN A 97 -11.35 -9.83 3.30
C ASN A 97 -12.62 -9.13 2.78
N ILE A 98 -13.38 -8.47 3.69
CA ILE A 98 -14.65 -7.79 3.39
C ILE A 98 -14.78 -6.55 4.30
N MET A 99 -15.13 -5.40 3.71
CA MET A 99 -15.15 -4.09 4.37
C MET A 99 -16.52 -3.74 5.00
N GLU A 100 -17.61 -4.32 4.50
CA GLU A 100 -19.01 -3.88 4.68
C GLU A 100 -19.47 -3.76 6.16
N ARG A 101 -18.78 -4.41 7.11
CA ARG A 101 -19.07 -4.30 8.56
C ARG A 101 -17.86 -3.91 9.41
N VAL A 102 -16.72 -3.58 8.80
CA VAL A 102 -15.48 -3.22 9.53
C VAL A 102 -15.68 -1.94 10.33
N MET A 103 -16.21 -0.90 9.69
CA MET A 103 -16.46 0.42 10.30
C MET A 103 -17.49 0.37 11.45
N GLU A 104 -18.42 -0.60 11.44
CA GLU A 104 -19.46 -0.78 12.46
C GLU A 104 -18.99 -1.63 13.65
N THR A 105 -18.00 -2.50 13.42
CA THR A 105 -17.62 -3.55 14.37
C THR A 105 -16.29 -3.28 15.07
N PHE A 106 -15.34 -2.65 14.37
CA PHE A 106 -14.01 -2.36 14.89
C PHE A 106 -13.87 -0.88 15.25
N GLN A 107 -13.47 -0.59 16.50
CA GLN A 107 -13.32 0.78 17.00
C GLN A 107 -12.06 1.46 16.44
N LEU A 108 -12.17 1.94 15.20
CA LEU A 108 -11.12 2.64 14.47
C LEU A 108 -10.86 4.04 15.06
N CYS A 109 -9.64 4.26 15.53
CA CYS A 109 -9.12 5.60 15.86
C CYS A 109 -8.22 6.18 14.74
N ALA A 110 -7.83 5.34 13.77
CA ALA A 110 -7.12 5.72 12.56
C ALA A 110 -7.39 4.68 11.47
N VAL A 111 -7.34 5.09 10.20
CA VAL A 111 -7.42 4.21 9.03
C VAL A 111 -6.15 4.39 8.20
N VAL A 112 -5.56 3.29 7.75
CA VAL A 112 -4.47 3.30 6.77
C VAL A 112 -4.96 2.54 5.55
N LEU A 113 -5.13 3.25 4.44
CA LEU A 113 -5.56 2.69 3.17
C LEU A 113 -4.36 2.54 2.24
N GLN A 114 -4.10 1.32 1.77
CA GLN A 114 -3.10 1.06 0.74
C GLN A 114 -3.81 0.97 -0.60
N ASN A 115 -3.62 1.98 -1.46
CA ASN A 115 -4.17 1.98 -2.81
C ASN A 115 -3.27 1.13 -3.72
N GLY A 116 -3.41 -0.19 -3.56
CA GLY A 116 -2.80 -1.24 -4.38
C GLY A 116 -3.23 -1.10 -5.83
N ALA A 117 -2.43 -0.36 -6.58
CA ALA A 117 -2.82 0.15 -7.87
C ALA A 117 -2.98 -0.98 -8.93
N ASP A 118 -2.38 -2.14 -8.71
CA ASP A 118 -2.35 -3.31 -9.60
C ASP A 118 -3.67 -4.10 -9.72
N SER A 119 -4.74 -3.58 -9.12
CA SER A 119 -6.12 -4.07 -9.28
C SER A 119 -6.81 -3.58 -10.58
N LEU A 120 -6.06 -3.13 -11.59
CA LEU A 120 -6.60 -2.37 -12.71
C LEU A 120 -6.87 -3.16 -14.00
N ASN A 121 -7.80 -2.63 -14.79
CA ASN A 121 -7.86 -2.85 -16.24
C ASN A 121 -6.60 -2.33 -16.96
N ASP A 122 -6.13 -3.08 -17.97
CA ASP A 122 -4.88 -2.81 -18.72
C ASP A 122 -3.61 -2.63 -17.85
N ASP A 123 -3.60 -3.28 -16.69
CA ASP A 123 -2.38 -3.61 -15.96
C ASP A 123 -1.52 -4.63 -16.75
N ARG A 124 -0.22 -4.73 -16.46
CA ARG A 124 0.70 -5.67 -17.12
C ARG A 124 0.81 -7.04 -16.43
N LEU A 125 0.41 -7.12 -15.16
CA LEU A 125 0.50 -8.30 -14.28
C LEU A 125 -0.85 -8.61 -13.59
N GLY A 126 -1.62 -7.57 -13.24
CA GLY A 126 -2.99 -7.65 -12.76
C GLY A 126 -3.97 -8.12 -13.84
N THR A 127 -5.10 -8.69 -13.44
CA THR A 127 -6.14 -9.20 -14.35
C THR A 127 -7.56 -8.85 -13.89
N PHE A 128 -7.73 -7.69 -13.25
CA PHE A 128 -9.02 -7.17 -12.83
C PHE A 128 -9.52 -6.14 -13.87
N ASN A 129 -10.82 -5.83 -13.87
CA ASN A 129 -11.41 -4.85 -14.79
C ASN A 129 -12.03 -3.66 -14.03
N LEU A 130 -11.28 -3.10 -13.09
CA LEU A 130 -11.67 -1.84 -12.43
C LEU A 130 -11.39 -0.65 -13.36
N THR A 131 -12.23 0.38 -13.31
CA THR A 131 -12.08 1.62 -14.07
C THR A 131 -11.48 2.72 -13.19
N LEU A 132 -10.17 2.91 -13.31
CA LEU A 132 -9.31 3.62 -12.34
C LEU A 132 -9.24 2.76 -11.04
N ARG A 133 -8.09 2.38 -10.44
CA ARG A 133 -6.76 3.01 -10.30
C ARG A 133 -5.72 1.92 -9.92
N GLY A 134 -4.49 1.78 -10.43
CA GLY A 134 -3.65 2.52 -11.41
C GLY A 134 -2.50 1.69 -12.08
N GLY A 135 -1.85 0.78 -11.35
CA GLY A 135 -1.18 -0.48 -11.73
C GLY A 135 -0.29 -0.62 -12.98
N TYR A 136 1.01 -0.96 -12.79
CA TYR A 136 2.12 -1.39 -13.72
C TYR A 136 2.25 -0.76 -15.14
N THR A 137 1.32 0.10 -15.52
CA THR A 137 1.19 0.88 -16.74
C THR A 137 1.30 2.34 -16.28
N PRO A 138 2.50 2.99 -16.34
CA PRO A 138 2.77 4.22 -15.58
C PRO A 138 1.81 5.40 -15.84
N ARG A 139 1.27 5.53 -17.06
CA ARG A 139 0.22 6.52 -17.39
C ARG A 139 -1.08 6.31 -16.60
N ASN A 140 -1.41 5.08 -16.25
CA ASN A 140 -2.60 4.74 -15.48
C ASN A 140 -2.32 4.92 -13.97
N VAL A 141 -1.09 4.68 -13.50
CA VAL A 141 -0.62 5.02 -12.14
C VAL A 141 -0.65 6.54 -11.92
N ALA A 142 -0.16 7.33 -12.88
CA ALA A 142 -0.19 8.78 -12.82
C ALA A 142 -1.64 9.32 -12.76
N ARG A 143 -2.55 8.81 -13.60
CA ARG A 143 -3.99 9.10 -13.50
C ARG A 143 -4.57 8.71 -12.14
N CYS A 144 -4.16 7.55 -11.61
CA CYS A 144 -4.60 6.95 -10.36
C CYS A 144 -4.42 7.90 -9.18
N TRP A 145 -3.18 8.23 -8.85
CA TRP A 145 -2.90 9.02 -7.65
C TRP A 145 -3.40 10.47 -7.76
N THR A 146 -3.49 11.08 -8.96
CA THR A 146 -3.98 12.47 -9.12
C THR A 146 -5.41 12.70 -8.60
N TYR A 147 -6.35 11.82 -8.89
CA TYR A 147 -7.77 11.97 -8.45
C TYR A 147 -8.03 11.29 -7.10
N GLU A 148 -7.20 10.35 -6.66
CA GLU A 148 -7.18 9.96 -5.24
C GLU A 148 -6.75 11.15 -4.37
N THR A 149 -5.74 11.91 -4.78
CA THR A 149 -5.37 13.18 -4.13
C THR A 149 -6.52 14.19 -4.22
N SER A 150 -7.22 14.31 -5.35
CA SER A 150 -8.33 15.26 -5.47
C SER A 150 -9.52 14.92 -4.57
N ILE A 151 -9.87 13.63 -4.42
CA ILE A 151 -10.85 13.17 -3.41
C ILE A 151 -10.34 13.48 -1.99
N ALA A 152 -9.06 13.22 -1.70
CA ALA A 152 -8.49 13.41 -0.37
C ALA A 152 -8.42 14.89 0.08
N ILE A 153 -8.53 15.84 -0.86
CA ILE A 153 -8.60 17.29 -0.58
C ILE A 153 -9.98 17.89 -0.90
N ASP A 154 -10.99 17.06 -1.12
CA ASP A 154 -12.38 17.44 -1.47
C ASP A 154 -12.49 18.43 -2.65
N MET A 155 -11.74 18.16 -3.73
CA MET A 155 -11.67 18.99 -4.93
C MET A 155 -12.02 18.21 -6.20
N GLU A 156 -13.02 18.70 -6.93
CA GLU A 156 -13.34 18.21 -8.27
C GLU A 156 -12.25 18.64 -9.28
N VAL A 157 -11.88 17.74 -10.18
CA VAL A 157 -10.85 17.96 -11.21
C VAL A 157 -11.39 17.62 -12.59
N SER A 158 -11.00 18.40 -13.60
CA SER A 158 -11.44 18.17 -14.98
C SER A 158 -10.99 16.81 -15.50
N ASN A 159 -11.84 16.18 -16.30
CA ASN A 159 -11.47 14.99 -17.06
C ASN A 159 -10.53 15.32 -18.24
N ASP A 160 -10.45 16.58 -18.69
CA ASP A 160 -9.40 17.03 -19.61
C ASP A 160 -8.07 17.21 -18.85
N LEU A 161 -7.01 16.49 -19.27
CA LEU A 161 -5.71 16.61 -18.62
C LEU A 161 -5.04 17.96 -18.93
N PRO A 162 -4.43 18.64 -17.94
CA PRO A 162 -3.58 19.79 -18.20
C PRO A 162 -2.26 19.38 -18.87
N TYR A 163 -1.70 20.28 -19.68
CA TYR A 163 -0.38 20.07 -20.28
C TYR A 163 0.70 19.91 -19.20
N ASN A 164 1.61 18.96 -19.42
CA ASN A 164 2.68 18.60 -18.51
C ASN A 164 3.83 17.92 -19.28
N TYR A 165 5.00 17.75 -18.66
CA TYR A 165 6.20 17.17 -19.29
C TYR A 165 6.01 15.74 -19.86
N TYR A 166 4.96 15.03 -19.47
CA TYR A 166 4.67 13.67 -19.91
C TYR A 166 3.36 13.57 -20.72
N PHE A 167 2.78 14.70 -21.14
CA PHE A 167 1.43 14.79 -21.72
C PHE A 167 1.17 13.82 -22.88
N GLU A 168 2.15 13.62 -23.76
CA GLU A 168 2.08 12.68 -24.89
C GLU A 168 1.84 11.22 -24.46
N SER A 169 2.29 10.83 -23.25
CA SER A 169 2.10 9.49 -22.68
C SER A 169 0.64 9.17 -22.30
N PHE A 170 -0.26 10.17 -22.34
CA PHE A 170 -1.68 10.03 -22.02
C PHE A 170 -2.60 10.00 -23.26
N GLY A 171 -2.01 10.09 -24.47
CA GLY A 171 -2.73 9.95 -25.73
C GLY A 171 -3.37 8.56 -25.94
N PRO A 172 -4.26 8.41 -26.94
CA PRO A 172 -4.70 9.46 -27.88
C PRO A 172 -5.80 10.38 -27.30
N HIS A 173 -6.39 10.03 -26.16
CA HIS A 173 -7.57 10.71 -25.63
C HIS A 173 -7.26 11.89 -24.68
N TYR A 174 -6.08 11.90 -24.04
CA TYR A 174 -5.66 12.95 -23.08
C TYR A 174 -6.64 13.19 -21.93
N ARG A 175 -7.40 12.14 -21.57
CA ARG A 175 -8.36 12.15 -20.45
C ARG A 175 -7.76 11.61 -19.16
N LEU A 176 -8.27 12.11 -18.03
CA LEU A 176 -7.91 11.64 -16.67
C LEU A 176 -8.56 10.30 -16.36
N HIS A 177 -9.82 10.12 -16.79
CA HIS A 177 -10.56 8.87 -16.65
C HIS A 177 -10.21 7.89 -17.78
N ILE A 178 -10.51 6.60 -17.55
CA ILE A 178 -10.26 5.49 -18.48
C ILE A 178 -11.54 4.65 -18.55
N ASP A 179 -11.94 4.27 -19.76
CA ASP A 179 -13.11 3.42 -20.00
C ASP A 179 -12.84 1.94 -19.60
N PRO A 180 -13.89 1.16 -19.26
CA PRO A 180 -13.74 -0.27 -18.98
C PRO A 180 -13.37 -1.04 -20.24
N SER A 181 -12.59 -2.13 -20.11
CA SER A 181 -12.39 -3.05 -21.23
C SER A 181 -13.56 -4.04 -21.36
N ASN A 182 -13.61 -4.70 -22.51
CA ASN A 182 -14.53 -5.81 -22.76
C ASN A 182 -14.11 -7.13 -22.06
N ALA A 183 -13.22 -7.09 -21.06
CA ALA A 183 -12.80 -8.27 -20.32
C ALA A 183 -13.97 -8.84 -19.49
N ASN A 184 -14.25 -10.14 -19.69
CA ASN A 184 -15.35 -10.83 -19.03
C ASN A 184 -15.14 -10.89 -17.51
N ASN A 185 -16.20 -10.61 -16.73
CA ASN A 185 -16.16 -10.74 -15.28
C ASN A 185 -16.51 -12.17 -14.85
N GLU A 186 -15.53 -12.94 -14.39
CA GLU A 186 -15.72 -14.30 -13.87
C GLU A 186 -16.36 -14.34 -12.48
N ASN A 187 -16.46 -13.21 -11.78
CA ASN A 187 -17.07 -13.11 -10.45
C ASN A 187 -18.60 -12.99 -10.57
N THR A 188 -19.31 -14.12 -10.47
CA THR A 188 -20.78 -14.10 -10.52
C THR A 188 -21.41 -13.43 -9.29
N PRO A 189 -22.61 -12.83 -9.39
CA PRO A 189 -23.32 -12.26 -8.24
C PRO A 189 -23.61 -13.29 -7.14
N GLU A 190 -23.69 -14.57 -7.47
CA GLU A 190 -23.88 -15.69 -6.53
C GLU A 190 -22.60 -15.96 -5.75
N PHE A 191 -21.45 -15.93 -6.42
CA PHE A 191 -20.13 -16.09 -5.82
C PHE A 191 -19.80 -14.93 -4.88
N LEU A 192 -20.05 -13.68 -5.30
CA LEU A 192 -19.84 -12.49 -4.48
C LEU A 192 -20.75 -12.49 -3.23
N ARG A 193 -22.04 -12.80 -3.39
CA ARG A 193 -22.97 -12.94 -2.24
C ARG A 193 -22.58 -14.08 -1.30
N LYS A 194 -22.04 -15.18 -1.83
CA LYS A 194 -21.49 -16.25 -1.00
C LYS A 194 -20.29 -15.76 -0.19
N ILE A 195 -19.35 -15.03 -0.80
CA ILE A 195 -18.21 -14.42 -0.08
C ILE A 195 -18.71 -13.50 1.04
N GLN A 196 -19.67 -12.61 0.77
CA GLN A 196 -20.30 -11.75 1.79
C GLN A 196 -20.91 -12.55 2.96
N SER A 197 -21.50 -13.71 2.68
CA SER A 197 -22.06 -14.60 3.71
C SER A 197 -21.02 -15.46 4.45
N ASP A 198 -19.95 -15.89 3.78
CA ASP A 198 -18.85 -16.66 4.38
C ASP A 198 -17.95 -15.75 5.25
N GLY A 199 -17.93 -14.44 4.98
CA GLY A 199 -17.18 -13.41 5.71
C GLY A 199 -17.76 -12.99 7.07
N GLU A 200 -18.74 -13.71 7.61
CA GLU A 200 -19.39 -13.40 8.90
C GLU A 200 -18.48 -13.49 10.14
N ASN A 201 -17.19 -13.75 9.96
CA ASN A 201 -16.13 -13.66 10.97
C ASN A 201 -16.23 -12.43 11.90
N LEU A 202 -16.64 -11.27 11.38
CA LEU A 202 -16.83 -10.05 12.15
C LEU A 202 -17.90 -10.19 13.26
N ARG A 203 -18.89 -11.08 13.11
CA ARG A 203 -19.90 -11.38 14.16
C ARG A 203 -19.30 -12.03 15.42
N HIS A 204 -18.05 -12.50 15.37
CA HIS A 204 -17.36 -13.07 16.53
C HIS A 204 -16.57 -12.03 17.35
N LEU A 205 -16.45 -10.80 16.84
CA LEU A 205 -15.84 -9.70 17.60
C LEU A 205 -16.85 -9.13 18.61
N PRO A 206 -16.39 -8.68 19.79
CA PRO A 206 -17.28 -8.04 20.76
C PRO A 206 -17.75 -6.69 20.20
N HIS A 207 -19.07 -6.52 20.04
CA HIS A 207 -19.65 -5.20 19.75
C HIS A 207 -19.38 -4.25 20.93
N VAL A 208 -18.68 -3.15 20.69
CA VAL A 208 -18.41 -2.11 21.69
C VAL A 208 -19.00 -0.78 21.22
N LEU A 209 -19.90 -0.21 22.03
CA LEU A 209 -20.54 1.08 21.76
C LEU A 209 -19.49 2.16 21.49
N GLY A 210 -19.68 2.90 20.39
CA GLY A 210 -18.63 3.71 19.77
C GLY A 210 -18.00 4.76 20.69
N VAL A 211 -16.67 4.78 20.74
CA VAL A 211 -15.90 5.88 21.34
C VAL A 211 -15.91 7.05 20.37
N GLN A 212 -16.36 8.22 20.82
CA GLN A 212 -16.33 9.45 20.02
C GLN A 212 -14.89 9.87 19.73
N MET A 213 -14.56 10.12 18.46
CA MET A 213 -13.29 10.73 18.07
C MET A 213 -13.14 12.11 18.73
N GLN A 214 -12.17 12.25 19.63
CA GLN A 214 -11.80 13.52 20.23
C GLN A 214 -10.57 14.10 19.52
N SER A 215 -10.60 15.39 19.22
CA SER A 215 -9.45 16.14 18.73
C SER A 215 -8.35 16.14 19.81
N VAL A 216 -7.20 15.53 19.51
CA VAL A 216 -6.01 15.68 20.34
C VAL A 216 -5.49 17.11 20.17
N GLY A 217 -5.43 17.88 21.25
CA GLY A 217 -4.93 19.25 21.23
C GLY A 217 -3.45 19.33 20.82
N ASP A 218 -3.12 20.34 20.01
CA ASP A 218 -1.86 20.46 19.27
C ASP A 218 -0.58 20.43 20.13
N GLU A 219 -0.66 20.87 21.39
CA GLU A 219 0.49 21.03 22.29
C GLU A 219 1.18 19.71 22.71
N SER A 220 0.52 18.57 22.50
CA SER A 220 0.97 17.27 23.03
C SER A 220 1.96 16.51 22.15
N PHE A 221 2.03 16.79 20.84
CA PHE A 221 2.82 16.00 19.89
C PHE A 221 4.23 16.56 19.64
N THR A 222 4.36 17.87 19.49
CA THR A 222 5.63 18.58 19.26
C THR A 222 6.63 18.36 20.41
N THR A 223 6.17 18.55 21.65
CA THR A 223 7.01 18.56 22.87
C THR A 223 7.74 17.24 23.17
N ARG A 224 7.29 16.10 22.62
CA ARG A 224 7.95 14.79 22.83
C ARG A 224 8.91 14.35 21.73
N CYS A 225 8.82 14.93 20.54
CA CYS A 225 9.62 14.49 19.40
C CYS A 225 10.88 15.34 19.16
N LEU A 226 10.91 16.58 19.66
CA LEU A 226 11.98 17.55 19.37
C LEU A 226 13.21 17.48 20.30
N ASN A 227 13.19 16.65 21.35
CA ASN A 227 14.31 16.50 22.28
C ASN A 227 15.34 15.45 21.81
N VAL A 228 15.65 15.42 20.51
CA VAL A 228 16.75 14.62 19.93
C VAL A 228 17.75 15.61 19.32
N GLU A 229 18.89 15.79 19.97
CA GLU A 229 19.99 16.63 19.48
C GLU A 229 20.77 15.92 18.36
N GLU A 230 20.17 15.82 17.17
CA GLU A 230 20.88 15.47 15.91
C GLU A 230 20.83 16.67 14.94
N GLY A 231 22.00 17.12 14.48
CA GLY A 231 22.19 18.52 14.06
C GLY A 231 21.99 18.87 12.58
N ASP A 232 21.50 20.09 12.36
CA ASP A 232 21.77 20.98 11.20
C ASP A 232 21.49 20.48 9.79
N ARG A 233 20.65 19.45 9.59
CA ARG A 233 20.29 18.97 8.23
C ARG A 233 18.81 19.04 7.84
N ASP A 234 17.90 19.08 8.82
CA ASP A 234 16.45 19.07 8.55
C ASP A 234 15.86 20.46 8.23
N ASN A 235 16.66 21.53 8.30
CA ASN A 235 16.27 22.89 7.90
C ASN A 235 16.36 23.15 6.37
N ALA A 236 16.49 22.10 5.56
CA ALA A 236 16.49 22.23 4.10
C ALA A 236 15.05 22.37 3.58
N ASN A 237 14.76 23.42 2.81
CA ASN A 237 13.44 23.62 2.20
C ASN A 237 13.12 22.45 1.24
N PRO A 238 12.02 21.69 1.45
CA PRO A 238 11.70 20.49 0.66
C PRO A 238 11.42 20.78 -0.83
N ASP A 239 11.03 22.00 -1.20
CA ASP A 239 10.79 22.39 -2.58
C ASP A 239 12.09 22.68 -3.37
N VAL A 240 13.23 22.79 -2.69
CA VAL A 240 14.52 23.19 -3.31
C VAL A 240 15.36 21.96 -3.62
N ARG A 241 15.33 21.52 -4.89
CA ARG A 241 16.26 20.49 -5.39
C ARG A 241 17.70 20.97 -5.32
N LEU A 242 18.49 20.39 -4.41
CA LEU A 242 19.92 20.67 -4.26
C LEU A 242 20.71 20.16 -5.49
N HIS A 243 20.98 21.05 -6.44
CA HIS A 243 21.87 20.76 -7.56
C HIS A 243 23.32 20.62 -7.08
N ARG A 244 23.84 19.38 -7.13
CA ARG A 244 25.24 19.08 -6.84
C ARG A 244 26.13 19.69 -7.93
N LYS A 245 26.84 20.78 -7.61
CA LYS A 245 27.96 21.25 -8.42
C LYS A 245 29.10 20.23 -8.36
N GLY A 246 29.79 20.04 -9.49
CA GLY A 246 31.11 19.43 -9.56
C GLY A 246 32.21 20.45 -9.31
#